data_AF-A0A0C5WSA6-F1
#
_entry.id   AF-A0A0C5WSA6-F1
#
_cell.length_a   1.000
_cell.length_b   1.000
_cell.length_c   1.000
_cell.angle_alpha   90.00
_cell.angle_beta   90.00
_cell.angle_gamma   90.00
#
_symmetry.space_group_name_H-M   'P 1'
#
loop_
_entity.id
_entity.type
_entity.pdbx_description
1 polymer ?
#
loop_
_entity_poly.entity_id
_entity_poly.type
_entity_poly.pdbx_seq_one_letter_code
_entity_poly.pdbx_strand_id
1 'polypeptide(L)'
;MKWYTSLAAMIVMSACSSQANVSEIAQQKTQFIKDECYRNDAGSLNDAFQVFMSDRQEELGGLRSTLSNDNYEQLDYALKHFVTYWEQLQTERNLACEQHATCEFIKFKTPELQSNRDFCDGTDFEYSVSRAKIINFFSDIERLELQKSP
;
A
#
# COMPACT_ATOMS: atom_id res chain seq x y z
N MET A 1 12.19 60.34 -48.23
CA MET A 1 12.77 60.54 -46.88
C MET A 1 11.82 59.96 -45.86
N LYS A 2 12.37 59.05 -45.01
CA LYS A 2 11.94 58.70 -43.64
C LYS A 2 10.55 58.08 -43.43
N TRP A 3 10.32 57.09 -42.57
CA TRP A 3 11.06 55.99 -41.94
C TRP A 3 10.13 55.52 -40.80
N TYR A 4 9.94 54.19 -40.69
CA TYR A 4 9.54 53.46 -39.47
C TYR A 4 8.09 53.67 -38.96
N THR A 5 7.40 52.70 -38.36
CA THR A 5 7.82 51.40 -37.80
C THR A 5 6.56 50.57 -37.56
N SER A 6 6.62 49.28 -37.88
CA SER A 6 5.75 48.24 -37.37
C SER A 6 5.68 48.30 -35.84
N LEU A 7 4.48 48.37 -35.27
CA LEU A 7 4.25 48.36 -33.83
C LEU A 7 3.40 47.16 -33.44
N ALA A 8 4.05 46.28 -32.66
CA ALA A 8 3.48 45.44 -31.62
C ALA A 8 2.62 44.23 -32.02
N ALA A 9 3.25 43.26 -32.68
CA ALA A 9 2.94 41.84 -32.46
C ALA A 9 3.84 41.29 -31.35
N MET A 10 3.57 41.60 -30.07
CA MET A 10 4.23 40.96 -28.91
C MET A 10 3.33 41.02 -27.67
N ILE A 11 2.26 40.22 -27.63
CA ILE A 11 1.59 39.88 -26.36
C ILE A 11 1.16 38.41 -26.42
N VAL A 12 2.12 37.47 -26.40
CA VAL A 12 1.82 36.07 -26.06
C VAL A 12 3.05 35.39 -25.44
N MET A 13 3.58 35.83 -24.28
CA MET A 13 4.61 35.04 -23.56
C MET A 13 4.62 35.28 -22.05
N SER A 14 3.49 35.10 -21.35
CA SER A 14 3.54 35.04 -19.88
C SER A 14 2.51 34.11 -19.23
N ALA A 15 2.06 33.06 -19.92
CA ALA A 15 1.06 32.12 -19.42
C ALA A 15 1.53 30.65 -19.42
N CYS A 16 2.77 30.36 -19.01
CA CYS A 16 3.24 28.97 -18.83
C CYS A 16 4.01 28.69 -17.52
N SER A 17 4.25 29.68 -16.66
CA SER A 17 5.02 29.47 -15.41
C SER A 17 4.21 28.78 -14.29
N SER A 18 2.88 28.85 -14.33
CA SER A 18 2.01 28.19 -13.33
C SER A 18 1.85 26.69 -13.57
N GLN A 19 1.96 26.20 -14.81
CA GLN A 19 1.83 24.78 -15.12
C GLN A 19 3.07 23.96 -14.71
N ALA A 20 4.27 24.53 -14.82
CA ALA A 20 5.50 23.87 -14.40
C ALA A 20 5.52 23.58 -12.88
N ASN A 21 5.05 24.54 -12.08
CA ASN A 21 5.05 24.43 -10.61
C ASN A 21 4.02 23.40 -10.09
N VAL A 22 2.84 23.30 -10.73
CA VAL A 22 1.83 22.28 -10.39
C VAL A 22 2.33 20.86 -10.72
N SER A 23 3.04 20.71 -11.84
CA SER A 23 3.63 19.42 -12.23
C SER A 23 4.70 18.95 -11.25
N GLU A 24 5.54 19.85 -10.76
CA GLU A 24 6.60 19.54 -9.80
C GLU A 24 6.04 19.10 -8.44
N ILE A 25 5.04 19.81 -7.91
CA ILE A 25 4.40 19.46 -6.63
C ILE A 25 3.71 18.09 -6.73
N ALA A 26 3.05 17.81 -7.85
CA ALA A 26 2.42 16.51 -8.07
C ALA A 26 3.46 15.36 -8.09
N GLN A 27 4.63 15.57 -8.71
CA GLN A 27 5.71 14.59 -8.70
C GLN A 27 6.29 14.40 -7.30
N GLN A 28 6.51 15.47 -6.55
CA GLN A 28 6.98 15.39 -5.16
C GLN A 28 6.02 14.59 -4.28
N LYS A 29 4.71 14.79 -4.44
CA LYS A 29 3.69 14.02 -3.72
C LYS A 29 3.78 12.53 -4.04
N THR A 30 3.82 12.17 -5.33
CA THR A 30 3.91 10.77 -5.76
C THR A 30 5.18 10.10 -5.23
N GLN A 31 6.31 10.81 -5.26
CA GLN A 31 7.56 10.30 -4.73
C GLN A 31 7.51 10.11 -3.21
N PHE A 32 6.92 11.06 -2.47
CA PHE A 32 6.72 10.96 -1.03
C PHE A 32 5.88 9.73 -0.65
N ILE A 33 4.73 9.54 -1.33
CA ILE A 33 3.88 8.35 -1.12
C ILE A 33 4.67 7.07 -1.39
N LYS A 34 5.48 7.05 -2.45
CA LYS A 34 6.27 5.87 -2.80
C LYS A 34 7.31 5.54 -1.74
N ASP A 35 7.99 6.55 -1.21
CA ASP A 35 9.01 6.38 -0.19
C ASP A 35 8.41 5.97 1.16
N GLU A 36 7.22 6.46 1.50
CA GLU A 36 6.55 6.13 2.76
C GLU A 36 5.90 4.75 2.74
N CYS A 37 5.20 4.40 1.65
CA CYS A 37 4.34 3.23 1.63
C CYS A 37 4.95 1.97 1.02
N TYR A 38 5.98 2.12 0.18
CA TYR A 38 6.52 1.01 -0.62
C TYR A 38 8.01 0.79 -0.42
N ARG A 39 8.68 1.54 0.47
CA ARG A 39 10.12 1.41 0.70
C ARG A 39 10.42 0.44 1.85
N ASN A 40 11.03 -0.68 1.49
CA ASN A 40 11.75 -1.66 2.32
C ASN A 40 11.03 -2.40 3.48
N ASP A 41 10.00 -1.86 4.14
CA ASP A 41 9.44 -2.51 5.36
C ASP A 41 8.25 -3.46 5.11
N ALA A 42 7.64 -3.43 3.92
CA ALA A 42 6.56 -4.36 3.57
C ALA A 42 7.07 -5.76 3.14
N GLY A 43 8.37 -5.92 2.89
CA GLY A 43 8.95 -7.16 2.38
C GLY A 43 8.94 -8.28 3.42
N SER A 44 9.47 -8.05 4.62
CA SER A 44 9.79 -9.16 5.53
C SER A 44 8.56 -9.93 6.03
N LEU A 45 7.45 -9.24 6.31
CA LEU A 45 6.22 -9.88 6.79
C LEU A 45 5.49 -10.63 5.68
N ASN A 46 5.47 -10.05 4.47
CA ASN A 46 4.92 -10.74 3.30
C ASN A 46 5.75 -11.98 2.96
N ASP A 47 7.08 -11.87 2.99
CA ASP A 47 7.97 -13.00 2.73
C ASP A 47 7.77 -14.11 3.77
N ALA A 48 7.65 -13.76 5.06
CA ALA A 48 7.33 -14.71 6.13
C ALA A 48 5.99 -15.42 5.89
N PHE A 49 4.95 -14.67 5.51
CA PHE A 49 3.64 -15.26 5.18
C PHE A 49 3.74 -16.22 3.99
N GLN A 50 4.43 -15.83 2.91
CA GLN A 50 4.57 -16.67 1.72
C GLN A 50 5.33 -17.97 2.01
N VAL A 51 6.40 -17.90 2.82
CA VAL A 51 7.13 -19.09 3.28
C VAL A 51 6.20 -19.98 4.10
N PHE A 52 5.50 -19.43 5.10
CA PHE A 52 4.57 -20.20 5.93
C PHE A 52 3.49 -20.91 5.09
N MET A 53 2.89 -20.21 4.12
CA MET A 53 1.85 -20.81 3.27
C MET A 53 2.41 -21.88 2.35
N SER A 54 3.63 -21.71 1.83
CA SER A 54 4.33 -22.72 1.05
C SER A 54 4.56 -23.99 1.87
N ASP A 55 5.06 -23.86 3.10
CA ASP A 55 5.32 -24.98 4.00
C ASP A 55 4.03 -25.75 4.32
N ARG A 56 2.94 -25.05 4.61
CA ARG A 56 1.63 -25.68 4.87
C ARG A 56 1.06 -26.40 3.64
N GLN A 57 1.28 -25.87 2.44
CA GLN A 57 0.84 -26.52 1.20
C GLN A 57 1.66 -27.79 0.92
N GLU A 58 2.96 -27.77 1.18
CA GLU A 58 3.83 -28.95 1.08
C GLU A 58 3.40 -30.04 2.07
N GLU A 59 3.14 -29.67 3.33
CA GLU A 59 2.65 -30.58 4.36
C GLU A 59 1.33 -31.23 3.98
N LEU A 60 0.36 -30.45 3.47
CA LEU A 60 -0.90 -30.97 2.97
C LEU A 60 -0.68 -31.98 1.83
N GLY A 61 0.22 -31.68 0.90
CA GLY A 61 0.61 -32.58 -0.18
C GLY A 61 1.12 -33.93 0.34
N GLY A 62 1.95 -33.90 1.39
CA GLY A 62 2.43 -35.10 2.08
C GLY A 62 1.34 -35.93 2.77
N LEU A 63 0.19 -35.32 3.09
CA LEU A 63 -0.96 -35.99 3.72
C LEU A 63 -1.95 -36.59 2.71
N ARG A 64 -1.74 -36.40 1.40
CA ARG A 64 -2.71 -36.78 0.37
C ARG A 64 -3.16 -38.25 0.41
N SER A 65 -2.25 -39.17 0.71
CA SER A 65 -2.59 -40.61 0.79
C SER A 65 -3.33 -41.01 2.07
N THR A 66 -3.38 -40.11 3.07
CA THR A 66 -3.93 -40.38 4.40
C THR A 66 -5.30 -39.72 4.59
N LEU A 67 -5.56 -38.63 3.87
CA LEU A 67 -6.83 -37.91 3.93
C LEU A 67 -7.84 -38.45 2.92
N SER A 68 -9.13 -38.34 3.24
CA SER A 68 -10.18 -38.46 2.23
C SER A 68 -10.06 -37.32 1.20
N ASN A 69 -10.64 -37.51 0.02
CA ASN A 69 -10.68 -36.46 -1.01
C ASN A 69 -11.32 -35.18 -0.44
N ASP A 70 -12.47 -35.31 0.20
CA ASP A 70 -13.23 -34.19 0.75
C ASP A 70 -12.44 -33.41 1.81
N ASN A 71 -11.72 -34.10 2.72
CA ASN A 71 -10.92 -33.43 3.75
C ASN A 71 -9.71 -32.72 3.14
N TYR A 72 -9.06 -33.35 2.17
CA TYR A 72 -7.95 -32.72 1.45
C TYR A 72 -8.41 -31.46 0.69
N GLU A 73 -9.53 -31.55 -0.03
CA GLU A 73 -10.08 -30.43 -0.79
C GLU A 73 -10.50 -29.26 0.13
N GLN A 74 -11.08 -29.54 1.29
CA GLN A 74 -11.41 -28.50 2.26
C GLN A 74 -10.17 -27.80 2.83
N LEU A 75 -9.11 -28.56 3.14
CA LEU A 75 -7.86 -27.97 3.63
C LEU A 75 -7.15 -27.16 2.54
N ASP A 76 -7.09 -27.68 1.31
CA ASP A 76 -6.50 -26.97 0.16
C ASP A 76 -7.27 -25.68 -0.15
N TYR A 77 -8.61 -25.74 -0.09
CA TYR A 77 -9.46 -24.56 -0.23
C TYR A 77 -9.17 -23.52 0.87
N ALA A 78 -9.05 -23.95 2.13
CA ALA A 78 -8.77 -23.05 3.24
C ALA A 78 -7.42 -22.35 3.10
N LEU A 79 -6.36 -23.09 2.75
CA LEU A 79 -5.03 -22.52 2.52
C LEU A 79 -5.05 -21.47 1.39
N LYS A 80 -5.71 -21.77 0.27
CA LYS A 80 -5.88 -20.81 -0.84
C LYS A 80 -6.69 -19.58 -0.44
N HIS A 81 -7.70 -19.78 0.42
CA HIS A 81 -8.51 -18.67 0.93
C HIS A 81 -7.67 -17.73 1.80
N PHE A 82 -6.75 -18.27 2.62
CA PHE A 82 -5.84 -17.45 3.42
C PHE A 82 -4.92 -16.58 2.57
N VAL A 83 -4.37 -17.11 1.47
CA VAL A 83 -3.56 -16.34 0.51
C VAL A 83 -4.38 -15.21 -0.10
N THR A 84 -5.59 -15.50 -0.55
CA THR A 84 -6.50 -14.48 -1.12
C THR A 84 -6.78 -13.37 -0.11
N TYR A 85 -7.07 -13.73 1.14
CA TYR A 85 -7.38 -12.74 2.17
C TYR A 85 -6.14 -11.92 2.56
N TRP A 86 -4.95 -12.52 2.58
CA TRP A 86 -3.70 -11.80 2.77
C TRP A 86 -3.50 -10.69 1.74
N GLU A 87 -3.71 -10.99 0.46
CA GLU A 87 -3.61 -10.01 -0.63
C GLU A 87 -4.62 -8.85 -0.46
N GLN A 88 -5.85 -9.17 -0.03
CA GLN A 88 -6.84 -8.17 0.29
C GLN A 88 -6.36 -7.24 1.43
N LEU A 89 -5.86 -7.80 2.53
CA LEU A 89 -5.36 -7.01 3.66
C LEU A 89 -4.17 -6.14 3.26
N GLN A 90 -3.26 -6.64 2.43
CA GLN A 90 -2.15 -5.84 1.88
C GLN A 90 -2.64 -4.68 1.03
N THR A 91 -3.68 -4.90 0.23
CA THR A 91 -4.31 -3.85 -0.59
C THR A 91 -4.94 -2.78 0.31
N GLU A 92 -5.70 -3.19 1.33
CA GLU A 92 -6.30 -2.29 2.32
C GLU A 92 -5.22 -1.45 3.03
N ARG A 93 -4.14 -2.09 3.49
CA ARG A 93 -3.00 -1.39 4.12
C ARG A 93 -2.34 -0.40 3.19
N ASN A 94 -2.08 -0.79 1.95
CA ASN A 94 -1.44 0.08 0.97
C ASN A 94 -2.29 1.33 0.72
N LEU A 95 -3.59 1.16 0.51
CA LEU A 95 -4.51 2.27 0.29
C LEU A 95 -4.56 3.21 1.52
N ALA A 96 -4.64 2.65 2.73
CA ALA A 96 -4.63 3.45 3.95
C ALA A 96 -3.31 4.21 4.13
N CYS A 97 -2.18 3.59 3.79
CA CYS A 97 -0.88 4.24 3.77
C CYS A 97 -0.84 5.41 2.79
N GLU A 98 -1.29 5.21 1.54
CA GLU A 98 -1.28 6.28 0.53
C GLU A 98 -2.12 7.49 0.97
N GLN A 99 -3.26 7.25 1.63
CA GLN A 99 -4.10 8.30 2.20
C GLN A 99 -3.39 9.05 3.34
N HIS A 100 -2.77 8.31 4.27
CA HIS A 100 -1.97 8.89 5.36
C HIS A 100 -0.80 9.71 4.83
N ALA A 101 0.02 9.14 3.95
CA ALA A 101 1.17 9.81 3.34
C ALA A 101 0.75 11.05 2.53
N THR A 102 -0.40 11.00 1.85
CA THR A 102 -0.97 12.17 1.17
C THR A 102 -1.33 13.28 2.16
N CYS A 103 -1.96 12.93 3.28
CA CYS A 103 -2.30 13.90 4.32
C CYS A 103 -1.05 14.56 4.92
N GLU A 104 -0.05 13.74 5.29
CA GLU A 104 1.21 14.24 5.85
C GLU A 104 1.97 15.12 4.86
N PHE A 105 1.94 14.78 3.56
CA PHE A 105 2.52 15.66 2.53
C PHE A 105 1.82 17.01 2.47
N ILE A 106 0.48 17.06 2.54
CA ILE A 106 -0.28 18.31 2.55
C ILE A 106 0.07 19.13 3.79
N LYS A 107 0.07 18.51 4.97
CA LYS A 107 0.46 19.13 6.24
C LYS A 107 1.86 19.72 6.18
N PHE A 108 2.81 18.99 5.58
CA PHE A 108 4.18 19.45 5.39
C PHE A 108 4.28 20.67 4.47
N LYS A 109 3.52 20.70 3.38
CA LYS A 109 3.55 21.77 2.36
C LYS A 109 2.72 23.01 2.72
N THR A 110 1.84 22.93 3.71
CA THR A 110 0.96 24.03 4.13
C THR A 110 1.37 24.53 5.52
N PRO A 111 2.10 25.67 5.63
CA PRO A 111 2.61 26.18 6.90
C PRO A 111 1.55 26.33 7.99
N GLU A 112 0.32 26.71 7.62
CA GLU A 112 -0.81 26.88 8.53
C GLU A 112 -1.26 25.57 9.20
N LEU A 113 -0.98 24.43 8.56
CA LEU A 113 -1.35 23.10 9.04
C LEU A 113 -0.25 22.47 9.89
N GLN A 114 0.99 22.96 9.84
CA GLN A 114 2.11 22.36 10.57
C GLN A 114 1.93 22.41 12.10
N SER A 115 1.25 23.43 12.62
CA SER A 115 0.89 23.50 14.04
C SER A 115 -0.31 22.64 14.43
N ASN A 116 -1.10 22.17 13.46
CA ASN A 116 -2.25 21.33 13.70
C ASN A 116 -1.81 19.87 13.76
N ARG A 117 -1.60 19.38 14.99
CA ARG A 117 -1.16 18.00 15.22
C ARG A 117 -2.19 16.99 14.71
N ASP A 118 -3.46 17.31 14.88
CA ASP A 118 -4.59 16.39 14.69
C ASP A 118 -5.09 16.33 13.23
N PHE A 119 -4.48 17.10 12.31
CA PHE A 119 -4.93 17.21 10.93
C PHE A 119 -5.00 15.87 10.18
N CYS A 120 -4.11 14.92 10.51
CA CYS A 120 -4.03 13.62 9.86
C CYS A 120 -4.47 12.43 10.74
N ASP A 121 -5.00 12.67 11.94
CA ASP A 121 -5.34 11.63 12.92
C ASP A 121 -6.28 10.57 12.36
N GLY A 122 -7.27 10.97 11.54
CA GLY A 122 -8.17 10.02 10.90
C GLY A 122 -7.45 9.05 9.97
N THR A 123 -6.55 9.56 9.13
CA THR A 123 -5.77 8.71 8.21
C THR A 123 -4.69 7.89 8.92
N ASP A 124 -4.10 8.43 9.99
CA ASP A 124 -3.16 7.70 10.85
C ASP A 124 -3.83 6.53 11.57
N PHE A 125 -5.04 6.75 12.10
CA PHE A 125 -5.84 5.71 12.73
C PHE A 125 -6.17 4.58 11.74
N GLU A 126 -6.68 4.90 10.55
CA GLU A 126 -7.00 3.89 9.53
C GLU A 126 -5.77 3.10 9.09
N TYR A 127 -4.64 3.78 8.91
CA TYR A 127 -3.38 3.10 8.58
C TYR A 127 -2.92 2.17 9.71
N SER A 128 -2.97 2.63 10.95
CA SER A 128 -2.64 1.81 12.13
C SER A 128 -3.54 0.58 12.27
N VAL A 129 -4.85 0.73 12.06
CA VAL A 129 -5.82 -0.38 12.08
C VAL A 129 -5.51 -1.38 10.97
N SER A 130 -5.25 -0.92 9.74
CA SER A 130 -4.94 -1.80 8.62
C SER A 130 -3.68 -2.65 8.86
N ARG A 131 -2.64 -2.07 9.49
CA ARG A 131 -1.44 -2.80 9.89
C ARG A 131 -1.72 -3.84 10.98
N ALA A 132 -2.52 -3.48 11.98
CA ALA A 132 -2.90 -4.39 13.05
C ALA A 132 -3.69 -5.60 12.51
N LYS A 133 -4.59 -5.40 11.53
CA LYS A 133 -5.32 -6.50 10.88
C LYS A 133 -4.39 -7.53 10.25
N ILE A 134 -3.38 -7.09 9.49
CA ILE A 134 -2.39 -7.98 8.86
C ILE A 134 -1.65 -8.80 9.90
N ILE A 135 -1.14 -8.14 10.95
CA ILE A 135 -0.38 -8.80 12.02
C ILE A 135 -1.24 -9.83 12.74
N ASN A 136 -2.47 -9.46 13.11
CA ASN A 136 -3.39 -10.37 13.80
C ASN A 136 -3.76 -11.57 12.93
N PHE A 137 -4.07 -11.34 11.66
CA PHE A 137 -4.40 -12.42 10.74
C PHE A 137 -3.24 -13.41 10.57
N PHE A 138 -2.00 -12.92 10.41
CA PHE A 138 -0.85 -13.83 10.34
C PHE A 138 -0.64 -14.58 11.65
N SER A 139 -0.73 -13.89 12.79
CA SER A 139 -0.61 -14.54 14.11
C SER A 139 -1.69 -15.60 14.36
N ASP A 140 -2.90 -15.43 13.83
CA ASP A 140 -3.99 -16.40 13.97
C ASP A 140 -3.73 -17.62 13.08
N ILE A 141 -3.20 -17.40 11.88
CA ILE A 141 -2.84 -18.47 10.95
C ILE A 141 -1.63 -19.28 11.43
N GLU A 142 -0.59 -18.64 11.97
CA GLU A 142 0.61 -19.35 12.44
C GLU A 142 0.30 -20.33 13.59
N ARG A 143 -0.83 -20.14 14.28
CA ARG A 143 -1.32 -21.05 15.32
C ARG A 143 -2.07 -22.27 14.77
N LEU A 144 -2.33 -22.31 13.46
CA LEU A 144 -3.01 -23.45 12.84
C LEU A 144 -2.01 -24.59 12.64
N GLU A 145 -2.21 -25.68 13.38
CA GLU A 145 -1.46 -26.92 13.24
C GLU A 145 -2.27 -27.95 12.45
N LEU A 146 -1.66 -28.53 11.40
CA LEU A 146 -2.19 -29.71 10.73
C LEU A 146 -1.88 -30.95 11.58
N GLN A 147 -2.81 -31.34 12.45
CA GLN A 147 -2.65 -32.53 13.27
C GLN A 147 -2.92 -33.80 12.45
N LYS A 148 -1.95 -34.72 12.43
CA LYS A 148 -2.20 -36.11 12.04
C LYS A 148 -3.03 -36.76 13.16
N SER A 149 -4.14 -37.41 12.83
CA SER A 149 -4.84 -38.24 13.81
C SER A 149 -3.86 -39.23 14.46
N PRO A 150 -3.99 -39.48 15.79
CA PRO A 150 -3.18 -40.46 16.51
C PRO A 150 -3.19 -41.85 15.88
#